data_AF-A0A6L8KDP4-F1
#
_entry.id   AF-A0A6L8KDP4-F1
#
_cell.length_a   1.000
_cell.length_b   1.000
_cell.length_c   1.000
_cell.angle_alpha   90.00
_cell.angle_beta   90.00
_cell.angle_gamma   90.00
#
_symmetry.space_group_name_H-M   'P 1'
#
loop_
_entity.id
_entity.type
_entity.pdbx_description
1 polymer ?
#
loop_
_entity_poly.entity_id
_entity_poly.type
_entity_poly.pdbx_seq_one_letter_code
_entity_poly.pdbx_strand_id
1 'polypeptide(L)'
;MAKLLDEIHPGAILLEDFMKPMGITAQRLAADMDVAPSRISDIINGKRPITADTALRLGLFFGMEAHFWLHLQSEYDIRIAARAKQKQLQARVRPLRHNLA
;
A
#
# COMPACT_ATOMS: atom_id res chain seq x y z
N MET A 1 9.76 24.39 12.43
CA MET A 1 8.71 23.72 11.62
C MET A 1 8.69 22.25 12.00
N ALA A 2 7.52 21.67 12.29
CA ALA A 2 7.42 20.25 12.63
C ALA A 2 7.77 19.40 11.40
N LYS A 3 8.72 18.47 11.54
CA LYS A 3 9.05 17.48 10.50
C LYS A 3 7.85 16.56 10.34
N LEU A 4 7.26 16.47 9.13
CA LEU A 4 6.27 15.43 8.85
C LEU A 4 6.95 14.06 8.98
N LEU A 5 6.32 13.14 9.69
CA LEU A 5 6.74 11.74 9.71
C LEU A 5 6.61 11.16 8.30
N ASP A 6 7.51 10.24 7.94
CA ASP A 6 7.43 9.56 6.65
C ASP A 6 6.14 8.72 6.58
N GLU A 7 5.52 8.66 5.39
CA GLU A 7 4.34 7.79 5.22
C GLU A 7 4.78 6.32 5.25
N ILE A 8 4.00 5.49 5.94
CA ILE A 8 4.30 4.07 6.08
C ILE A 8 3.85 3.35 4.82
N HIS A 9 4.81 2.81 4.06
CA HIS A 9 4.50 1.97 2.90
C HIS A 9 3.78 0.69 3.34
N PRO A 10 2.76 0.18 2.62
CA PRO A 10 2.04 -1.04 2.99
C PRO A 10 2.92 -2.28 3.15
N GLY A 11 4.04 -2.32 2.43
CA GLY A 11 5.04 -3.38 2.60
C GLY A 11 5.72 -3.39 3.97
N ALA A 12 5.83 -2.25 4.65
CA ALA A 12 6.30 -2.22 6.04
C ALA A 12 5.27 -2.85 6.98
N ILE A 13 3.97 -2.62 6.75
CA ILE A 13 2.87 -3.27 7.49
C ILE A 13 2.91 -4.78 7.25
N LEU A 14 3.05 -5.23 6.00
CA LEU A 14 3.21 -6.65 5.67
C LEU A 14 4.39 -7.28 6.43
N LEU A 15 5.53 -6.58 6.51
CA LEU A 15 6.71 -7.08 7.19
C LEU A 15 6.54 -7.13 8.73
N GLU A 16 6.16 -6.02 9.33
CA GLU A 16 6.14 -5.83 10.78
C GLU A 16 4.94 -6.48 11.47
N ASP A 17 3.76 -6.45 10.84
CA ASP A 17 2.52 -6.85 11.49
C ASP A 17 2.07 -8.28 11.10
N PHE A 18 2.63 -8.83 10.01
CA PHE A 18 2.27 -10.17 9.52
C PHE A 18 3.47 -11.11 9.46
N MET A 19 4.50 -10.77 8.67
CA MET A 19 5.61 -11.69 8.41
C MET A 19 6.44 -11.97 9.67
N LYS A 20 6.88 -10.93 10.39
CA LYS A 20 7.69 -11.07 11.59
C LYS A 20 6.96 -11.82 12.72
N PRO A 21 5.70 -11.47 13.09
CA PRO A 21 4.98 -12.19 14.14
C PRO A 21 4.73 -13.66 13.81
N MET A 22 4.57 -13.99 12.53
CA MET A 22 4.34 -15.37 12.06
C MET A 22 5.64 -16.14 11.74
N GLY A 23 6.81 -15.52 11.88
CA GLY A 23 8.10 -16.14 11.53
C GLY A 23 8.25 -16.50 10.05
N ILE A 24 7.59 -15.75 9.15
CA ILE A 24 7.59 -16.00 7.71
C ILE A 24 8.68 -15.17 7.03
N THR A 25 9.54 -15.82 6.26
CA THR A 25 10.56 -15.13 5.46
C THR A 25 9.99 -14.65 4.13
N ALA A 26 10.61 -13.64 3.51
CA ALA A 26 10.21 -13.18 2.18
C ALA A 26 10.29 -14.30 1.12
N GLN A 27 11.30 -15.17 1.23
CA GLN A 27 11.47 -16.33 0.35
C GLN A 27 10.30 -17.31 0.49
N ARG A 28 9.91 -17.63 1.74
CA ARG A 28 8.79 -18.54 2.01
C ARG A 28 7.48 -17.94 1.51
N LEU A 29 7.19 -16.68 1.86
CA LEU A 29 5.98 -16.01 1.42
C LEU A 29 5.88 -15.99 -0.11
N ALA A 30 6.99 -15.69 -0.81
CA ALA A 30 7.01 -15.67 -2.26
C ALA A 30 6.72 -17.05 -2.87
N ALA A 31 7.31 -18.12 -2.33
CA ALA A 31 7.06 -19.48 -2.77
C ALA A 31 5.60 -19.90 -2.55
N ASP A 32 5.05 -19.65 -1.35
CA ASP A 32 3.69 -20.03 -1.01
C ASP A 32 2.64 -19.21 -1.78
N MET A 33 2.97 -17.98 -2.18
CA MET A 33 2.14 -17.13 -3.03
C MET A 33 2.35 -17.34 -4.54
N ASP A 34 3.23 -18.26 -4.95
CA ASP A 34 3.60 -18.50 -6.36
C ASP A 34 4.05 -17.21 -7.09
N VAL A 35 5.04 -16.52 -6.53
CA VAL A 35 5.65 -15.31 -7.13
C VAL A 35 7.17 -15.31 -6.96
N ALA A 36 7.85 -14.49 -7.78
CA ALA A 36 9.29 -14.30 -7.63
C ALA A 36 9.65 -13.69 -6.25
N PRO A 37 10.71 -14.16 -5.55
CA PRO A 37 11.15 -13.58 -4.28
C PRO A 37 11.45 -12.09 -4.33
N SER A 38 11.94 -11.59 -5.48
CA SER A 38 12.19 -10.16 -5.69
C SER A 38 10.92 -9.33 -5.54
N ARG A 39 9.74 -9.88 -5.89
CA ARG A 39 8.47 -9.18 -5.73
C ARG A 39 8.18 -8.86 -4.27
N ILE A 40 8.31 -9.85 -3.38
CA ILE A 40 8.08 -9.68 -1.94
C ILE A 40 9.15 -8.78 -1.34
N SER A 41 10.42 -8.98 -1.71
CA SER A 41 11.54 -8.14 -1.27
C SER A 41 11.33 -6.67 -1.64
N ASP A 42 10.92 -6.38 -2.88
CA ASP A 42 10.67 -5.01 -3.32
C ASP A 42 9.49 -4.38 -2.57
N ILE A 43 8.43 -5.15 -2.30
CA ILE A 43 7.26 -4.66 -1.56
C ILE A 43 7.65 -4.27 -0.14
N ILE A 44 8.29 -5.17 0.62
CA ILE A 44 8.63 -4.91 2.03
C ILE A 44 9.68 -3.80 2.19
N ASN A 45 10.49 -3.56 1.15
CA ASN A 45 11.44 -2.45 1.10
C ASN A 45 10.86 -1.15 0.52
N GLY A 46 9.56 -1.10 0.24
CA GLY A 46 8.89 0.10 -0.28
C GLY A 46 9.25 0.48 -1.72
N LYS A 47 9.83 -0.44 -2.48
CA LYS A 47 10.25 -0.22 -3.89
C LYS A 47 9.17 -0.59 -4.89
N ARG A 48 8.17 -1.39 -4.48
CA ARG A 48 7.08 -1.85 -5.31
C ARG A 48 5.75 -1.74 -4.57
N PRO A 49 4.69 -1.23 -5.20
CA PRO A 49 3.37 -1.18 -4.59
C PRO A 49 2.72 -2.57 -4.53
N ILE A 50 1.75 -2.72 -3.64
CA ILE A 50 0.84 -3.86 -3.66
C ILE A 50 -0.19 -3.64 -4.79
N THR A 51 -0.08 -4.44 -5.85
CA THR A 51 -1.03 -4.45 -6.97
C THR A 51 -2.25 -5.33 -6.65
N ALA A 52 -3.30 -5.28 -7.48
CA ALA A 52 -4.48 -6.14 -7.34
C ALA A 52 -4.14 -7.64 -7.36
N ASP A 53 -3.23 -8.09 -8.24
CA ASP A 53 -2.73 -9.48 -8.27
C ASP A 53 -2.04 -9.86 -6.96
N THR A 54 -1.15 -8.99 -6.45
CA THR A 54 -0.48 -9.23 -5.16
C THR A 54 -1.50 -9.25 -4.01
N ALA A 55 -2.46 -8.34 -4.00
CA ALA A 55 -3.50 -8.25 -2.97
C ALA A 55 -4.38 -9.50 -2.94
N LEU A 56 -4.78 -10.03 -4.10
CA LEU A 56 -5.51 -11.30 -4.20
C LEU A 56 -4.70 -12.46 -3.60
N ARG A 57 -3.41 -12.55 -3.95
CA ARG A 57 -2.52 -13.60 -3.44
C ARG A 57 -2.30 -13.49 -1.93
N LEU A 58 -2.08 -12.28 -1.41
CA LEU A 58 -1.95 -12.03 0.03
C LEU A 58 -3.26 -12.37 0.75
N GLY A 59 -4.41 -12.02 0.19
CA GLY A 59 -5.72 -12.36 0.73
C GLY A 59 -5.92 -13.87 0.84
N LEU A 60 -5.61 -14.61 -0.23
CA LEU A 60 -5.66 -16.08 -0.22
C LEU A 60 -4.69 -16.70 0.80
N PHE A 61 -3.46 -16.18 0.88
CA PHE A 61 -2.44 -16.71 1.79
C PHE A 61 -2.75 -16.46 3.27
N PHE A 62 -3.19 -15.24 3.63
CA PHE A 62 -3.48 -14.86 5.02
C PHE A 62 -4.93 -15.11 5.45
N GLY A 63 -5.80 -15.61 4.56
CA GLY A 63 -7.21 -15.81 4.85
C GLY A 63 -7.97 -14.49 5.07
N MET A 64 -7.63 -13.47 4.28
CA MET A 64 -8.18 -12.11 4.39
C MET A 64 -8.75 -11.63 3.06
N GLU A 65 -9.58 -10.59 3.10
CA GLU A 65 -10.06 -9.95 1.87
C GLU A 65 -8.92 -9.21 1.15
N ALA A 66 -8.84 -9.37 -0.18
CA ALA A 66 -7.87 -8.64 -1.00
C ALA A 66 -8.01 -7.11 -0.89
N HIS A 67 -9.23 -6.63 -0.65
CA HIS A 67 -9.51 -5.19 -0.50
C HIS A 67 -8.76 -4.56 0.68
N PHE A 68 -8.47 -5.31 1.75
CA PHE A 68 -7.66 -4.82 2.86
C PHE A 68 -6.31 -4.29 2.36
N TRP A 69 -5.61 -5.10 1.57
CA TRP A 69 -4.28 -4.77 1.06
C TRP A 69 -4.31 -3.61 0.06
N LEU A 70 -5.32 -3.57 -0.82
CA LEU A 70 -5.49 -2.45 -1.75
C LEU A 70 -5.88 -1.16 -1.04
N HIS A 71 -6.62 -1.23 0.06
CA HIS A 71 -6.95 -0.06 0.86
C HIS A 71 -5.68 0.57 1.46
N LEU A 72 -4.78 -0.25 2.04
CA LEU A 72 -3.50 0.22 2.54
C LEU A 72 -2.68 0.92 1.44
N GLN A 73 -2.61 0.32 0.25
CA GLN A 73 -1.89 0.92 -0.89
C GLN A 73 -2.53 2.23 -1.34
N SER A 74 -3.86 2.27 -1.45
CA SER A 74 -4.58 3.46 -1.88
C SER A 74 -4.39 4.62 -0.89
N GLU A 75 -4.47 4.36 0.41
CA GLU A 75 -4.23 5.35 1.45
C GLU A 75 -2.80 5.90 1.38
N TYR A 76 -1.80 5.02 1.25
CA TYR A 76 -0.41 5.43 1.08
C TYR A 76 -0.22 6.32 -0.15
N ASP A 77 -0.72 5.87 -1.31
CA ASP A 77 -0.57 6.58 -2.59
C ASP A 77 -1.25 7.95 -2.56
N ILE A 78 -2.45 8.05 -1.97
CA ILE A 78 -3.19 9.31 -1.81
C ILE A 78 -2.39 10.26 -0.92
N ARG A 79 -1.83 9.81 0.20
CA ARG A 79 -1.05 10.68 1.10
C ARG A 79 0.23 11.18 0.45
N ILE A 80 0.96 10.31 -0.27
CA ILE A 80 2.14 10.71 -1.04
C ILE A 80 1.76 11.73 -2.11
N ALA A 81 0.70 11.48 -2.88
CA ALA A 81 0.22 12.39 -3.92
C ALA A 81 -0.24 13.73 -3.33
N ALA A 82 -0.95 13.71 -2.20
CA ALA A 82 -1.41 14.91 -1.51
C ALA A 82 -0.22 15.75 -1.02
N ARG A 83 0.77 15.14 -0.36
CA ARG A 83 2.00 15.84 0.06
C ARG A 83 2.70 16.53 -1.11
N ALA A 84 2.75 15.88 -2.28
CA ALA A 84 3.43 16.41 -3.45
C ALA A 84 2.62 17.47 -4.22
N LYS A 85 1.29 17.30 -4.34
CA LYS A 85 0.49 18.01 -5.35
C LYS A 85 -0.77 18.70 -4.82
N GLN A 86 -1.23 18.42 -3.60
CA GLN A 86 -2.54 18.87 -3.09
C GLN A 86 -2.75 20.38 -3.25
N LYS A 87 -1.79 21.19 -2.78
CA LYS A 87 -1.89 22.66 -2.81
C LYS A 87 -1.97 23.21 -4.23
N GLN A 88 -1.19 22.63 -5.15
CA GLN A 88 -1.19 23.03 -6.56
C GLN A 88 -2.50 22.64 -7.26
N LEU A 89 -3.03 21.46 -6.94
CA LEU A 89 -4.30 20.98 -7.48
C LEU A 89 -5.48 21.80 -6.97
N GLN A 90 -5.51 22.16 -5.68
CA GLN A 90 -6.56 22.99 -5.09
C GLN A 90 -6.73 24.34 -5.80
N ALA A 91 -5.64 24.93 -6.29
CA ALA A 91 -5.69 26.18 -7.04
C ALA A 91 -6.22 26.04 -8.49
N ARG A 92 -6.23 24.82 -9.04
CA ARG A 92 -6.52 24.56 -10.47
C ARG A 92 -7.82 23.77 -10.69
N VAL A 93 -8.19 22.92 -9.75
CA VAL A 93 -9.39 22.08 -9.83
C VAL A 93 -10.60 22.92 -9.46
N ARG A 94 -11.58 23.00 -10.37
CA ARG A 94 -12.87 23.66 -10.13
C ARG A 94 -13.86 22.61 -9.63
N PRO A 95 -14.33 22.67 -8.37
CA PRO A 95 -15.30 21.71 -7.87
C PRO A 95 -16.63 21.89 -8.61
N LEU A 96 -17.32 20.77 -8.87
CA LEU A 96 -18.68 20.80 -9.38
C LEU A 96 -19.58 21.46 -8.33
N ARG A 97 -20.19 22.59 -8.67
CA ARG A 97 -21.24 23.19 -7.85
C ARG A 97 -22.55 22.51 -8.21
N HIS A 98 -23.05 21.64 -7.32
CA HIS A 98 -24.43 21.18 -7.41
C HIS A 98 -25.31 22.17 -6.65
N ASN A 99 -26.18 22.89 -7.35
CA ASN A 99 -27.29 23.57 -6.70
C ASN A 99 -28.31 22.48 -6.36
N LEU A 100 -28.28 22.00 -5.11
CA LEU A 100 -29.42 21.26 -4.57
C LEU A 100 -30.58 22.26 -4.54
N ALA A 101 -31.57 22.02 -5.41
CA ALA A 101 -32.87 22.67 -5.35
C ALA A 101 -33.70 22.06 -4.22
#